data_AF-A0A161Y2X8-F1
#
_entry.id   AF-A0A161Y2X8-F1
#
_cell.length_a   1.000
_cell.length_b   1.000
_cell.length_c   1.000
_cell.angle_alpha   90.00
_cell.angle_beta   90.00
_cell.angle_gamma   90.00
#
_symmetry.space_group_name_H-M   'P 1'
#
loop_
_entity.id
_entity.type
_entity.pdbx_description
1 polymer ?
#
loop_
_entity_poly.entity_id
_entity_poly.type
_entity_poly.pdbx_seq_one_letter_code
_entity_poly.pdbx_strand_id
1 'polypeptide(L)'
;MQKVKGLGIPQGYTLTEGTSYAVAQVSATAALIISEYTERTGNKPSVNKVLKYLEKGSSDIGKPGRDNYFGEGKVNAYSSLMMINK
;
A
#
# COMPACT_ATOMS: atom_id res chain seq x y z
N MET A 1 -24.10 23.51 -29.27
CA MET A 1 -23.65 22.79 -28.06
C MET A 1 -22.16 22.52 -28.19
N GLN A 2 -21.34 23.17 -27.36
CA GLN A 2 -19.88 23.06 -27.41
C GLN A 2 -19.48 21.72 -26.78
N LYS A 3 -18.86 20.81 -27.55
CA LYS A 3 -18.30 19.56 -27.01
C LYS A 3 -17.15 19.93 -26.09
N VAL A 4 -17.35 19.80 -24.77
CA VAL A 4 -16.23 19.80 -23.83
C VAL A 4 -15.39 18.56 -24.19
N LYS A 5 -14.20 18.78 -24.77
CA LYS A 5 -13.22 17.71 -24.97
C LYS A 5 -12.96 17.12 -23.58
N GLY A 6 -13.41 15.88 -23.35
CA GLY A 6 -12.99 15.12 -22.18
C GLY A 6 -11.47 15.13 -22.08
N LEU A 7 -10.92 15.02 -20.87
CA LEU A 7 -9.52 15.19 -20.47
C LEU A 7 -8.46 14.36 -21.24
N GLY A 8 -8.81 13.71 -22.35
CA GLY A 8 -7.93 12.83 -23.12
C GLY A 8 -7.75 11.46 -22.46
N ILE A 9 -8.55 11.13 -21.45
CA ILE A 9 -8.46 9.87 -20.73
C ILE A 9 -9.05 8.74 -21.60
N PRO A 10 -8.29 7.66 -21.87
CA PRO A 10 -8.78 6.54 -22.67
C PRO A 10 -9.91 5.78 -21.96
N GLN A 11 -10.75 5.10 -22.75
CA GLN A 11 -11.80 4.23 -22.24
C GLN A 11 -11.21 3.16 -21.30
N GLY A 12 -11.85 2.93 -20.16
CA GLY A 12 -11.37 2.00 -19.13
C GLY A 12 -10.55 2.65 -18.01
N TYR A 13 -10.26 3.95 -18.13
CA TYR A 13 -9.55 4.72 -17.10
C TYR A 13 -10.35 5.94 -16.69
N THR A 14 -10.12 6.40 -15.46
CA THR A 14 -10.67 7.64 -14.94
C THR A 14 -9.70 8.27 -13.95
N LEU A 15 -9.79 9.60 -13.77
CA LEU A 15 -9.14 10.28 -12.66
C LEU A 15 -10.05 10.22 -11.44
N THR A 16 -9.46 9.93 -10.29
CA THR A 16 -10.21 9.76 -9.05
C THR A 16 -9.31 10.01 -7.84
N GLU A 17 -9.95 10.30 -6.71
CA GLU A 17 -9.29 10.57 -5.42
C GLU A 17 -10.17 10.02 -4.28
N GLY A 18 -9.55 9.81 -3.12
CA GLY A 18 -10.25 9.35 -1.92
C GLY A 18 -9.54 8.21 -1.20
N THR A 19 -9.80 8.09 0.09
CA THR A 19 -9.20 7.08 0.96
C THR A 19 -9.54 5.65 0.53
N SER A 20 -10.68 5.44 -0.14
CA SER A 20 -11.05 4.14 -0.74
C SER A 20 -10.00 3.61 -1.71
N TYR A 21 -9.31 4.49 -2.45
CA TYR A 21 -8.24 4.09 -3.36
C TYR A 21 -6.92 3.84 -2.63
N ALA A 22 -6.65 4.57 -1.54
CA ALA A 22 -5.51 4.28 -0.66
C ALA A 22 -5.65 2.91 0.00
N VAL A 23 -6.86 2.55 0.45
CA VAL A 23 -7.17 1.22 1.03
C VAL A 23 -6.80 0.11 0.04
N ALA A 24 -7.16 0.26 -1.25
CA ALA A 24 -6.82 -0.73 -2.27
C ALA A 24 -5.30 -0.94 -2.41
N GLN A 25 -4.49 0.13 -2.33
CA GLN A 25 -3.03 0.04 -2.38
C GLN A 25 -2.44 -0.66 -1.15
N VAL A 26 -2.97 -0.40 0.04
CA VAL A 26 -2.56 -1.09 1.29
C VAL A 26 -2.96 -2.56 1.24
N SER A 27 -4.17 -2.89 0.76
CA SER A 27 -4.64 -4.27 0.57
C SER A 27 -3.76 -5.04 -0.41
N ALA A 28 -3.39 -4.44 -1.54
CA ALA A 28 -2.48 -5.05 -2.51
C ALA A 28 -1.10 -5.31 -1.89
N THR A 29 -0.58 -4.36 -1.11
CA THR A 29 0.70 -4.53 -0.40
C THR A 29 0.65 -5.68 0.62
N ALA A 30 -0.45 -5.79 1.38
CA ALA A 30 -0.67 -6.90 2.29
C ALA A 30 -0.69 -8.26 1.56
N ALA A 31 -1.34 -8.32 0.39
CA ALA A 31 -1.36 -9.52 -0.45
C ALA A 31 0.03 -9.91 -0.96
N LEU A 32 0.85 -8.93 -1.36
CA LEU A 32 2.26 -9.17 -1.73
C LEU A 32 3.07 -9.74 -0.56
N ILE A 33 2.93 -9.16 0.64
CA ILE A 33 3.59 -9.67 1.86
C ILE A 33 3.17 -11.11 2.15
N ILE A 34 1.88 -11.42 2.06
CA ILE A 34 1.36 -12.78 2.29
C ILE A 34 1.94 -13.75 1.26
N SER A 35 1.95 -13.38 -0.02
CA SER A 35 2.44 -14.21 -1.12
C SER A 35 3.93 -14.50 -0.94
N GLU A 36 4.75 -13.46 -0.80
CA GLU A 36 6.19 -13.57 -0.64
C GLU A 36 6.58 -14.39 0.61
N TYR A 37 5.92 -14.14 1.74
CA TYR A 37 6.16 -14.87 2.97
C TYR A 37 5.80 -16.37 2.81
N THR A 38 4.68 -16.65 2.14
CA THR A 38 4.21 -18.04 1.93
C THR A 38 5.16 -18.79 1.00
N GLU A 39 5.59 -18.18 -0.10
CA GLU A 39 6.55 -18.78 -1.04
C GLU A 39 7.88 -19.12 -0.35
N ARG A 40 8.36 -18.26 0.56
CA ARG A 40 9.64 -18.46 1.26
C ARG A 40 9.58 -19.48 2.39
N THR A 41 8.49 -19.51 3.12
CA THR A 41 8.41 -20.28 4.39
C THR A 41 7.53 -21.53 4.29
N GLY A 42 6.81 -21.71 3.18
CA GLY A 42 5.79 -22.74 3.00
C GLY A 42 4.53 -22.55 3.85
N ASN A 43 4.45 -21.46 4.63
CA ASN A 43 3.37 -21.21 5.59
C ASN A 43 2.81 -19.80 5.43
N LYS A 44 1.50 -19.62 5.65
CA LYS A 44 0.89 -18.28 5.65
C LYS A 44 1.36 -17.48 6.88
N PRO A 45 1.65 -16.16 6.74
CA PRO A 45 1.95 -15.34 7.90
C PRO A 45 0.70 -15.12 8.75
N SER A 46 0.89 -14.90 10.06
CA SER A 46 -0.19 -14.40 10.91
C SER A 46 -0.52 -12.93 10.58
N VAL A 47 -1.72 -12.48 10.94
CA VAL A 47 -2.16 -11.09 10.73
C VAL A 47 -1.18 -10.09 11.35
N ASN A 48 -0.73 -10.33 12.59
CA ASN A 48 0.25 -9.47 13.25
C ASN A 48 1.59 -9.40 12.52
N LYS A 49 1.97 -10.46 11.81
CA LYS A 49 3.21 -10.49 11.03
C LYS A 49 3.07 -9.64 9.76
N VAL A 50 1.90 -9.69 9.10
CA VAL A 50 1.58 -8.81 7.97
C VAL A 50 1.57 -7.34 8.40
N LEU A 51 0.88 -7.02 9.52
CA LEU A 51 0.86 -5.66 10.08
C LEU A 51 2.27 -5.17 10.37
N LYS A 52 3.09 -5.96 11.07
CA LYS A 52 4.49 -5.62 11.37
C LYS A 52 5.30 -5.27 10.11
N TYR A 53 5.13 -6.00 9.02
CA TYR A 53 5.85 -5.72 7.77
C TYR A 53 5.33 -4.49 7.02
N LEU A 54 4.01 -4.23 7.09
CA LEU A 54 3.44 -2.97 6.61
C LEU A 54 4.03 -1.79 7.40
N GLU A 55 3.92 -1.82 8.73
CA GLU A 55 4.36 -0.74 9.62
C GLU A 55 5.86 -0.45 9.49
N LYS A 56 6.71 -1.49 9.57
CA LYS A 56 8.17 -1.32 9.46
C LYS A 56 8.65 -0.93 8.07
N GLY A 57 7.88 -1.28 7.04
CA GLY A 57 8.19 -0.93 5.66
C GLY A 57 7.73 0.47 5.28
N SER A 58 6.76 1.04 6.01
CA SER A 58 6.23 2.36 5.75
C SER A 58 7.32 3.44 5.78
N SER A 59 7.16 4.44 4.93
CA SER A 59 7.98 5.63 4.92
C SER A 59 7.38 6.67 5.86
N ASP A 60 8.10 6.97 6.93
CA ASP A 60 7.75 8.02 7.87
C ASP A 60 7.64 9.38 7.14
N ILE A 61 6.47 9.99 7.24
CA ILE A 61 6.16 11.29 6.66
C ILE A 61 5.40 12.10 7.71
N GLY A 62 5.74 13.37 7.84
CA GLY A 62 5.18 14.23 8.88
C GLY A 62 6.10 14.32 10.09
N LYS A 63 5.55 14.11 11.30
CA LYS A 63 6.36 14.15 12.52
C LYS A 63 7.10 12.83 12.69
N PRO A 64 8.37 12.84 13.14
CA PRO A 64 9.11 11.60 13.33
C PRO A 64 8.35 10.57 14.19
N GLY A 65 8.20 9.37 13.66
CA GLY A 65 7.45 8.27 14.28
C GLY A 65 5.94 8.34 14.04
N ARG A 66 5.18 7.55 14.80
CA ARG A 66 3.73 7.47 14.61
C ARG A 66 3.07 8.83 14.92
N ASP A 67 2.26 9.32 13.99
CA ASP A 67 1.48 10.55 14.19
C ASP A 67 -0.02 10.41 13.86
N ASN A 68 -0.80 11.43 14.23
CA ASN A 68 -2.26 11.42 14.09
C ASN A 68 -2.76 11.66 12.65
N TYR A 69 -1.89 12.05 11.73
CA TYR A 69 -2.24 12.34 10.33
C TYR A 69 -1.87 11.20 9.39
N PHE A 70 -0.69 10.60 9.58
CA PHE A 70 -0.14 9.56 8.71
C PHE A 70 0.01 8.20 9.39
N GLY A 71 -0.30 8.08 10.69
CA GLY A 71 -0.11 6.83 11.41
C GLY A 71 1.36 6.43 11.41
N GLU A 72 1.65 5.20 10.97
CA GLU A 72 3.04 4.71 10.81
C GLU A 72 3.73 5.22 9.52
N GLY A 73 3.07 6.12 8.78
CA GLY A 73 3.59 6.71 7.56
C GLY A 73 2.96 6.14 6.28
N LYS A 74 3.55 6.48 5.14
CA LYS A 74 3.07 6.07 3.81
C LYS A 74 3.50 4.64 3.49
N VAL A 75 2.55 3.79 3.11
CA VAL A 75 2.84 2.41 2.69
C VAL A 75 3.90 2.38 1.58
N ASN A 76 4.85 1.45 1.69
CA ASN A 76 5.91 1.25 0.73
C ASN A 76 6.13 -0.25 0.52
N ALA A 77 5.55 -0.79 -0.56
CA ALA A 77 5.55 -2.22 -0.83
C ALA A 77 6.96 -2.82 -0.92
N TYR A 78 7.88 -2.14 -1.61
CA TYR A 78 9.26 -2.61 -1.74
C TYR A 78 9.94 -2.73 -0.36
N SER A 79 9.88 -1.67 0.45
CA SER A 79 10.45 -1.67 1.79
C SER A 79 9.80 -2.72 2.69
N SER A 80 8.48 -2.91 2.61
CA SER A 80 7.75 -3.96 3.35
C SER A 80 8.22 -5.36 2.99
N LEU A 81 8.43 -5.67 1.70
CA LEU A 81 8.98 -6.95 1.27
C LEU A 81 10.42 -7.15 1.75
N MET A 82 11.24 -6.08 1.72
CA MET A 82 12.60 -6.13 2.26
C MET A 82 12.66 -6.39 3.76
N MET A 83 11.59 -6.10 4.53
CA MET A 83 11.52 -6.46 5.95
C MET A 83 11.31 -7.96 6.18
N ILE A 84 10.91 -8.74 5.17
CA ILE A 84 10.83 -10.21 5.26
C ILE A 84 12.24 -10.83 5.22
N ASN A 85 13.21 -10.15 4.58
CA ASN A 85 14.60 -10.59 4.43
C ASN A 85 15.49 -10.35 5.67
N LYS A 86 15.02 -9.57 6.63
CA LYS A 86 15.75 -9.23 7.86
C LYS A 86 15.27 -10.11 9.01
#